data_AF-A0AAU1LHP6-F1
#
_entry.id   AF-A0AAU1LHP6-F1
#
_cell.length_a   1.000
_cell.length_b   1.000
_cell.length_c   1.000
_cell.angle_alpha   90.00
_cell.angle_beta   90.00
_cell.angle_gamma   90.00
#
_symmetry.space_group_name_H-M   'P 1'
#
loop_
_entity.id
_entity.type
_entity.pdbx_description
1 polymer ?
#
loop_
_entity_poly.entity_id
_entity_poly.type
_entity_poly.pdbx_seq_one_letter_code
_entity_poly.pdbx_strand_id
1 'polypeptide(L)'
;MHFLQTDEEFRKGCEETALNFVGSKLPEGESITAGQLQVCFDYMAAELPFFVDTPSILDVPPSVAAYHVRMPLTDVLFARGGGLRATRNQAYAVVRPEAAQAPHHAPTGGNADERRAA
;
A
#
# COMPACT_ATOMS: atom_id res chain seq x y z
N MET A 1 17.17 -13.69 -5.42
CA MET A 1 16.85 -12.33 -5.93
C MET A 1 18.12 -11.50 -5.87
N HIS A 2 18.69 -11.05 -7.00
CA HIS A 2 20.02 -10.39 -7.05
C HIS A 2 20.13 -9.18 -6.10
N PHE A 3 19.12 -8.30 -6.11
CA PHE A 3 19.10 -7.07 -5.31
C PHE A 3 19.08 -7.29 -3.80
N LEU A 4 18.59 -8.44 -3.30
CA LEU A 4 18.70 -8.75 -1.87
C LEU A 4 20.16 -8.91 -1.41
N GLN A 5 21.07 -9.24 -2.33
CA GLN A 5 22.50 -9.45 -2.03
C GLN A 5 23.35 -8.22 -2.35
N THR A 6 22.87 -7.33 -3.22
CA THR A 6 23.68 -6.23 -3.78
C THR A 6 23.17 -4.84 -3.45
N ASP A 7 21.97 -4.71 -2.89
CA ASP A 7 21.34 -3.44 -2.53
C ASP A 7 20.80 -3.53 -1.10
N GLU A 8 21.51 -2.90 -0.16
CA GLU A 8 21.18 -2.94 1.26
C GLU A 8 19.88 -2.19 1.59
N GLU A 9 19.61 -1.10 0.88
CA GLU A 9 18.37 -0.34 1.03
C GLU A 9 17.17 -1.17 0.58
N PHE A 10 17.31 -1.84 -0.57
CA PHE A 10 16.32 -2.79 -1.06
C PHE A 10 16.10 -3.95 -0.10
N ARG A 11 17.18 -4.57 0.40
CA ARG A 11 17.11 -5.67 1.38
C ARG A 11 16.35 -5.23 2.63
N LYS A 12 16.68 -4.08 3.20
CA LYS A 12 16.02 -3.53 4.38
C LYS A 12 14.53 -3.26 4.11
N GLY A 13 14.19 -2.68 2.96
CA GLY A 13 12.80 -2.46 2.57
C GLY A 13 11.99 -3.76 2.45
N CYS A 14 12.59 -4.83 1.93
CA CYS A 14 11.98 -6.16 1.90
C CYS A 14 11.80 -6.75 3.30
N GLU A 15 12.82 -6.66 4.16
CA GLU A 15 12.76 -7.16 5.55
C GLU A 15 11.65 -6.46 6.35
N GLU A 16 11.57 -5.13 6.28
CA GLU A 16 10.52 -4.35 6.94
C GLU A 16 9.12 -4.65 6.39
N THR A 17 9.01 -4.87 5.08
CA THR A 17 7.74 -5.27 4.45
C THR A 17 7.30 -6.65 4.92
N ALA A 18 8.22 -7.63 4.99
CA ALA A 18 7.94 -8.96 5.52
C ALA A 18 7.49 -8.92 6.98
N LEU A 19 8.16 -8.11 7.81
CA LEU A 19 7.77 -7.90 9.20
C LEU A 19 6.35 -7.29 9.31
N ASN A 20 5.98 -6.35 8.45
CA ASN A 20 4.63 -5.78 8.47
C ASN A 20 3.56 -6.78 8.03
N PHE A 21 3.88 -7.70 7.11
CA PHE A 21 2.93 -8.71 6.61
C PHE A 21 2.69 -9.87 7.58
N VAL A 22 3.74 -10.30 8.26
CA VAL A 22 3.72 -11.48 9.13
C VAL A 22 3.58 -11.09 10.59
N GLY A 23 4.12 -9.95 11.02
CA GLY A 23 4.21 -9.53 12.42
C GLY A 23 2.86 -9.48 13.13
N SER A 24 1.81 -8.98 12.48
CA SER A 24 0.45 -8.94 13.04
C SER A 24 -0.23 -10.32 13.14
N LYS A 25 0.38 -11.36 12.55
CA LYS A 25 -0.11 -12.74 12.51
C LYS A 25 0.68 -13.66 13.43
N LEU A 26 1.78 -13.18 14.02
CA LEU A 26 2.59 -13.96 14.94
C LEU A 26 1.90 -14.02 16.31
N PRO A 27 2.03 -15.15 17.04
CA PRO A 27 1.66 -15.21 18.44
C PRO A 27 2.43 -14.18 19.27
N GLU A 28 1.83 -13.76 20.39
CA GLU A 28 2.47 -12.81 21.30
C GLU A 28 3.81 -13.35 21.80
N GLY A 29 4.86 -12.52 21.71
CA GLY A 29 6.23 -12.89 22.11
C GLY A 29 7.02 -13.68 21.06
N GLU A 30 6.43 -14.04 19.92
CA GLU A 30 7.15 -14.70 18.84
C GLU A 30 7.76 -13.71 17.85
N SER A 31 8.81 -14.16 17.16
CA SER A 31 9.49 -13.41 16.09
C SER A 31 9.45 -14.20 14.79
N ILE A 32 9.58 -13.49 13.67
CA ILE A 32 9.61 -14.14 12.36
C ILE A 32 10.81 -15.07 12.26
N THR A 33 10.57 -16.31 11.84
CA THR A 33 11.64 -17.27 11.59
C THR A 33 12.35 -16.98 10.27
N ALA A 34 13.60 -17.45 10.12
CA ALA A 34 14.32 -17.33 8.86
C ALA A 34 13.58 -18.00 7.68
N GLY A 35 12.90 -19.12 7.93
CA GLY A 35 12.10 -19.81 6.91
C GLY A 35 10.88 -18.98 6.45
N GLN A 36 10.15 -18.39 7.39
CA GLN A 36 9.04 -17.49 7.06
C GLN A 36 9.50 -16.24 6.32
N LEU A 37 10.65 -15.68 6.71
CA LEU A 37 11.25 -14.54 6.03
C LEU A 37 11.61 -14.89 4.58
N GLN A 38 12.21 -16.07 4.35
CA GLN A 38 12.53 -16.53 3.00
C GLN A 38 11.27 -16.70 2.13
N VAL A 39 10.20 -17.28 2.68
CA VAL A 39 8.91 -17.39 1.97
C VAL A 39 8.35 -16.01 1.61
N CYS A 40 8.51 -15.01 2.49
CA CYS A 40 8.10 -13.64 2.18
C CYS A 40 8.93 -13.05 1.04
N PHE A 41 10.24 -13.30 1.01
CA PHE A 41 11.09 -12.85 -0.10
C PHE A 41 10.71 -13.53 -1.43
N ASP A 42 10.38 -14.81 -1.40
CA ASP A 42 9.95 -15.55 -2.60
C ASP A 42 8.60 -15.02 -3.10
N TYR A 43 7.67 -14.73 -2.19
CA TYR A 43 6.39 -14.08 -2.49
C TYR A 43 6.59 -12.69 -3.11
N MET A 44 7.40 -11.84 -2.46
CA MET A 44 7.73 -10.52 -2.98
C MET A 44 8.39 -10.63 -4.37
N ALA A 45 9.30 -11.58 -4.58
CA ALA A 45 9.96 -11.76 -5.88
C ALA A 45 8.97 -12.02 -7.01
N ALA A 46 7.91 -12.77 -6.72
CA ALA A 46 6.87 -13.10 -7.69
C ALA A 46 5.99 -11.89 -8.04
N GLU A 47 5.70 -11.01 -7.08
CA GLU A 47 4.83 -9.84 -7.30
C GLU A 47 5.58 -8.59 -7.77
N LEU A 48 6.85 -8.45 -7.40
CA LEU A 48 7.65 -7.25 -7.64
C LEU A 48 7.62 -6.75 -9.09
N PRO A 49 7.63 -7.62 -10.13
CA PRO A 49 7.52 -7.17 -11.52
C PRO A 49 6.34 -6.23 -11.77
N PHE A 50 5.18 -6.49 -11.16
CA PHE A 50 4.00 -5.62 -11.29
C PHE A 50 4.17 -4.28 -10.56
N PHE A 51 4.91 -4.25 -9.46
CA PHE A 51 5.21 -2.98 -8.77
C PHE A 51 6.21 -2.11 -9.53
N VAL A 52 7.09 -2.70 -10.33
CA VAL A 52 8.15 -1.96 -11.02
C VAL A 52 7.84 -1.67 -12.48
N ASP A 53 7.13 -2.55 -13.20
CA ASP A 53 6.96 -2.42 -14.65
C ASP A 53 5.67 -3.09 -15.18
N THR A 54 4.54 -2.89 -14.49
CA THR A 54 3.23 -3.28 -15.05
C THR A 54 3.00 -2.74 -16.47
N PRO A 55 3.40 -1.50 -16.84
CA PRO A 55 3.16 -0.98 -18.18
C PRO A 55 3.71 -1.89 -19.27
N SER A 56 4.95 -2.36 -19.13
CA SER A 56 5.56 -3.27 -20.11
C SER A 56 4.99 -4.69 -20.02
N ILE A 57 4.65 -5.16 -18.81
CA ILE A 57 4.11 -6.52 -18.60
C ILE A 57 2.72 -6.67 -19.22
N LEU A 58 1.87 -5.64 -19.11
CA LEU A 58 0.48 -5.66 -19.56
C LEU A 58 0.23 -4.91 -20.87
N ASP A 59 1.27 -4.35 -21.48
CA ASP A 59 1.21 -3.51 -22.68
C ASP A 59 0.23 -2.33 -22.54
N VAL A 60 0.41 -1.54 -21.48
CA VAL A 60 -0.42 -0.35 -21.18
C VAL A 60 0.43 0.92 -21.04
N PRO A 61 -0.12 2.13 -21.32
CA PRO A 61 0.72 3.32 -21.45
C PRO A 61 1.28 3.83 -20.08
N PRO A 62 0.48 4.30 -19.11
CA PRO A 62 0.87 4.29 -17.71
C PRO A 62 0.02 3.35 -16.85
N SER A 63 0.57 2.93 -15.71
CA SER A 63 -0.12 2.09 -14.73
C SER A 63 0.06 2.61 -13.29
N VAL A 64 -0.96 2.38 -12.46
CA VAL A 64 -0.95 2.69 -11.03
C VAL A 64 -1.34 1.44 -10.25
N ALA A 65 -0.43 0.93 -9.43
CA ALA A 65 -0.75 -0.11 -8.45
C ALA A 65 -1.50 0.53 -7.27
N ALA A 66 -2.80 0.25 -7.16
CA ALA A 66 -3.64 0.75 -6.08
C ALA A 66 -3.70 -0.27 -4.93
N TYR A 67 -3.37 0.17 -3.71
CA TYR A 67 -3.35 -0.70 -2.54
C TYR A 67 -3.79 0.02 -1.28
N HIS A 68 -4.25 -0.71 -0.27
CA HIS A 68 -4.85 -0.12 0.94
C HIS A 68 -3.85 0.20 2.05
N VAL A 69 -2.61 -0.27 1.91
CA VAL A 69 -1.51 -0.11 2.87
C VAL A 69 -0.31 0.53 2.19
N ARG A 70 0.46 1.37 2.88
CA ARG A 70 1.79 1.79 2.40
C ARG A 70 2.81 0.73 2.81
N MET A 71 3.49 0.11 1.85
CA MET A 71 4.52 -0.89 2.15
C MET A 71 5.90 -0.21 2.22
N PRO A 72 6.77 -0.53 3.21
CA PRO A 72 8.11 0.05 3.30
C PRO A 72 8.91 -0.05 2.00
N LEU A 73 8.82 -1.20 1.30
CA LEU A 73 9.52 -1.40 0.02
C LEU A 73 9.09 -0.40 -1.06
N THR A 74 7.86 0.11 -1.03
CA THR A 74 7.40 1.10 -2.04
C THR A 74 8.14 2.43 -1.90
N ASP A 75 8.64 2.79 -0.73
CA ASP A 75 9.45 3.99 -0.56
C ASP A 75 10.78 3.87 -1.29
N VAL A 76 11.35 2.66 -1.34
CA VAL A 76 12.58 2.37 -2.09
C VAL A 76 12.29 2.35 -3.60
N LEU A 77 11.29 1.57 -4.03
CA LEU A 77 11.01 1.36 -5.46
C LEU A 77 10.65 2.65 -6.21
N PHE A 78 9.95 3.57 -5.55
CA PHE A 78 9.47 4.81 -6.17
C PHE A 78 10.33 6.04 -5.80
N ALA A 79 11.42 5.85 -5.05
CA ALA A 79 12.42 6.89 -4.84
C ALA A 79 13.31 7.11 -6.07
N ARG A 80 14.01 8.25 -6.08
CA ARG A 80 15.11 8.49 -7.04
C ARG A 80 16.36 7.76 -6.56
N GLY A 81 17.10 7.13 -7.46
CA GLY A 81 18.35 6.45 -7.11
C GLY A 81 18.78 5.41 -8.14
N GLY A 82 19.85 4.69 -7.82
CA GLY A 82 20.26 3.47 -8.53
C GLY A 82 19.58 2.22 -7.95
N GLY A 83 19.91 1.05 -8.49
CA GLY A 83 19.30 -0.22 -8.07
C GLY A 83 17.94 -0.46 -8.72
N LEU A 84 17.17 -1.38 -8.16
CA LEU A 84 15.84 -1.70 -8.68
C LEU A 84 14.85 -0.59 -8.33
N ARG A 85 14.29 0.06 -9.35
CA ARG A 85 13.30 1.13 -9.22
C ARG A 85 12.18 0.94 -10.23
N ALA A 86 11.01 1.50 -9.94
CA ALA A 86 9.88 1.48 -10.86
C ALA A 86 10.19 2.26 -12.15
N THR A 87 9.65 1.81 -13.27
CA THR A 87 9.71 2.52 -14.54
C THR A 87 8.96 3.85 -14.45
N ARG A 88 9.33 4.82 -15.30
CA ARG A 88 8.81 6.20 -15.21
C ARG A 88 7.29 6.32 -15.38
N ASN A 89 6.67 5.32 -15.98
CA ASN A 89 5.23 5.22 -16.25
C ASN A 89 4.50 4.24 -15.31
N GLN A 90 5.16 3.74 -14.27
CA GLN A 90 4.56 2.98 -13.17
C GLN A 90 4.47 3.85 -11.91
N ALA A 91 3.34 3.80 -11.21
CA ALA A 91 3.11 4.50 -9.95
C ALA A 91 2.46 3.60 -8.88
N TYR A 92 2.46 4.07 -7.64
CA TYR A 92 1.78 3.41 -6.52
C TYR A 92 0.87 4.40 -5.80
N ALA A 93 -0.36 3.96 -5.52
CA ALA A 93 -1.35 4.78 -4.82
C ALA A 93 -1.87 4.03 -3.59
N VAL A 94 -1.79 4.69 -2.43
CA VAL A 94 -2.47 4.22 -1.22
C VAL A 94 -3.90 4.72 -1.25
N VAL A 95 -4.86 3.80 -1.35
CA VAL A 95 -6.30 4.08 -1.40
C VAL A 95 -6.98 3.64 -0.12
N ARG A 96 -7.93 4.41 0.38
CA ARG A 96 -8.71 4.08 1.58
C ARG A 96 -10.18 4.33 1.29
N PRO A 97 -11.11 3.53 1.84
CA PRO A 97 -12.52 3.86 1.80
C PRO A 97 -12.74 5.25 2.39
N GLU A 98 -13.64 6.01 1.79
CA GLU A 98 -14.17 7.19 2.46
C GLU A 98 -14.89 6.70 3.74
N ALA A 99 -14.56 7.28 4.89
CA ALA A 99 -15.29 6.97 6.12
C ALA A 99 -16.76 7.30 5.85
N ALA A 100 -17.65 6.33 6.03
CA ALA A 100 -19.09 6.53 5.83
C ALA A 100 -19.50 7.75 6.64
N GLN A 101 -19.82 8.85 5.97
CA GLN A 101 -20.35 10.03 6.62
C GLN A 101 -21.64 9.58 7.32
N ALA A 102 -21.69 9.72 8.65
CA ALA A 102 -22.92 9.45 9.39
C ALA A 102 -24.06 10.22 8.70
N PRO A 103 -25.24 9.59 8.49
CA PRO A 103 -26.32 10.22 7.74
C PRO A 103 -26.58 11.61 8.30
N HIS A 104 -26.53 12.61 7.43
CA HIS A 104 -26.82 13.99 7.78
C HIS A 104 -28.25 14.04 8.31
N HIS A 105 -28.42 14.07 9.63
CA HIS A 105 -29.71 14.38 10.24
C HIS A 105 -30.05 15.78 9.79
N ALA A 106 -30.92 15.89 8.78
CA ALA A 106 -31.50 17.15 8.38
C ALA A 106 -32.13 17.78 9.64
N PRO A 107 -31.86 19.06 9.95
CA PRO A 107 -32.56 19.71 11.03
C PRO A 107 -34.03 19.68 10.67
N THR A 108 -34.84 18.98 11.47
CA THR A 108 -36.29 19.15 11.47
C THR A 108 -36.55 20.62 11.72
N GLY A 109 -36.84 21.35 10.63
CA GLY A 109 -37.19 22.75 10.68
C GLY A 109 -38.38 22.92 11.61
N GLY A 110 -38.12 23.49 12.78
CA GLY A 110 -39.16 24.13 13.56
C GLY A 110 -39.65 25.31 12.76
N ASN A 111 -40.82 25.17 12.12
CA ASN A 111 -41.50 26.32 11.56
C ASN A 111 -42.24 27.01 12.70
N ALA A 112 -41.57 27.97 13.33
CA ALA A 112 -42.25 29.05 14.00
C ALA A 112 -42.95 29.91 12.94
N ASP A 113 -44.14 30.39 13.30
CA ASP A 113 -44.84 31.54 12.69
C ASP A 113 -45.80 31.22 11.52
N GLU A 114 -46.99 30.68 11.84
CA GLU A 114 -48.21 31.11 11.15
C GLU A 114 -48.90 32.21 11.98
N ARG A 115 -48.73 33.44 11.49
CA ARG A 115 -49.35 34.66 11.99
C ARG A 115 -50.82 34.76 11.59
N ARG A 116 -51.56 35.47 12.46
CA ARG A 116 -52.63 36.46 12.21
C ARG A 116 -54.08 36.01 12.03
N ALA A 117 -54.89 36.63 12.89
CA ALA A 117 -56.19 37.27 12.63
C ALA A 117 -57.45 36.38 12.60
N ALA A 118 -58.15 36.33 13.73
CA ALA A 118 -59.46 36.96 13.95
C ALA A 118 -59.83 36.89 15.45
#